data_AF-A0A8J1ZHW4-F1
#
_entry.id   AF-A0A8J1ZHW4-F1
#
_cell.length_a   1.000
_cell.length_b   1.000
_cell.length_c   1.000
_cell.angle_alpha   90.00
_cell.angle_beta   90.00
_cell.angle_gamma   90.00
#
_symmetry.space_group_name_H-M   'P 1'
#
loop_
_entity.id
_entity.type
_entity.pdbx_description
1 polymer ?
#
loop_
_entity_poly.entity_id
_entity_poly.type
_entity_poly.pdbx_seq_one_letter_code
_entity_poly.pdbx_strand_id
1 'polypeptide(L)'
;MTGRNTASLCSFLVLVPGLLQDVRAESSSTLLGRFFGMESKRTARDVSACPGEGGRYGDYKCNHDSTHRVCAKLVEGTGGSCAAKNWGSSDFWSITGQPSWAEDICGNTANPGDSWCICMWAYATLIGEVGCDNAPVTCAGTDVSYVLQQYNDNGVDLAAAHDCLKSKCGNSTSSSSLLTSSRKLLRAVNDTTAAAPAAHAATPSTSASGRAAAGHARSAVDFVASTDEGTISNAVKHADSDPVAVAA
;
A
#
# COMPACT_ATOMS: atom_id res chain seq x y z
N MET A 1 34.26 -47.09 10.13
CA MET A 1 34.25 -47.87 8.88
C MET A 1 33.56 -47.04 7.81
N THR A 2 34.23 -46.02 7.26
CA THR A 2 34.89 -46.04 5.93
C THR A 2 33.98 -46.48 4.79
N GLY A 3 33.53 -45.51 3.99
CA GLY A 3 32.86 -45.72 2.70
C GLY A 3 32.76 -44.42 1.91
N ARG A 4 33.88 -43.98 1.31
CA ARG A 4 33.97 -42.93 0.29
C ARG A 4 33.61 -43.49 -1.09
N ASN A 5 33.46 -42.56 -2.06
CA ASN A 5 33.59 -42.71 -3.53
C ASN A 5 32.24 -42.88 -4.26
N THR A 6 31.92 -42.23 -5.38
CA THR A 6 32.74 -41.59 -6.43
C THR A 6 31.95 -40.45 -7.08
N ALA A 7 32.65 -39.37 -7.44
CA ALA A 7 32.19 -38.38 -8.40
C ALA A 7 32.14 -39.00 -9.80
N SER A 8 31.08 -38.72 -10.57
CA SER A 8 31.03 -38.97 -12.01
C SER A 8 30.87 -37.64 -12.73
N LEU A 9 32.02 -37.10 -13.13
CA LEU A 9 32.15 -36.04 -14.12
C LEU A 9 31.90 -36.69 -15.49
N CYS A 10 30.86 -36.29 -16.18
CA CYS A 10 30.76 -36.49 -17.62
C CYS A 10 30.61 -35.13 -18.29
N SER A 11 31.77 -34.63 -18.71
CA SER A 11 31.93 -33.71 -19.82
C SER A 11 31.04 -34.08 -20.99
N PHE A 12 30.15 -33.18 -21.38
CA PHE A 12 29.71 -33.07 -22.77
C PHE A 12 29.98 -31.65 -23.24
N LEU A 13 31.20 -31.49 -23.73
CA LEU A 13 31.68 -30.35 -24.48
C LEU A 13 31.27 -30.61 -25.94
N VAL A 14 30.09 -30.14 -26.34
CA VAL A 14 29.67 -30.15 -27.74
C VAL A 14 30.05 -28.80 -28.35
N LEU A 15 31.17 -28.80 -29.04
CA LEU A 15 31.64 -27.77 -29.95
C LEU A 15 30.80 -27.84 -31.23
N VAL A 16 29.97 -26.83 -31.49
CA VAL A 16 29.34 -26.63 -32.81
C VAL A 16 30.07 -25.50 -33.54
N PRO A 17 30.80 -25.79 -34.63
CA PRO A 17 31.37 -24.77 -35.49
C PRO A 17 30.37 -24.37 -36.58
N GLY A 18 30.19 -23.06 -36.76
CA GLY A 18 29.92 -22.46 -38.07
C GLY A 18 28.46 -22.40 -38.52
N LEU A 19 27.92 -21.18 -38.52
CA LEU A 19 27.40 -20.57 -39.75
C LEU A 19 27.44 -19.04 -39.59
N LEU A 20 28.46 -18.41 -40.19
CA LEU A 20 28.39 -16.99 -40.52
C LEU A 20 27.37 -16.84 -41.64
N GLN A 21 26.31 -16.08 -41.38
CA GLN A 21 25.50 -15.48 -42.43
C GLN A 21 25.66 -13.96 -42.32
N ASP A 22 26.39 -13.41 -43.30
CA ASP A 22 26.43 -12.01 -43.65
C ASP A 22 25.02 -11.49 -43.93
N VAL A 23 24.46 -10.71 -43.01
CA VAL A 23 23.34 -9.81 -43.33
C VAL A 23 23.88 -8.44 -43.65
N ARG A 24 23.99 -8.22 -44.96
CA ARG A 24 24.24 -6.98 -45.68
C ARG A 24 23.40 -5.84 -45.10
N ALA A 25 24.09 -4.85 -44.54
CA ALA A 25 23.51 -3.54 -44.25
C ALA A 25 23.23 -2.82 -45.58
N GLU A 26 21.95 -2.64 -45.92
CA GLU A 26 21.55 -1.67 -46.93
C GLU A 26 21.09 -0.38 -46.23
N SER A 27 21.99 0.60 -46.32
CA SER A 27 21.72 2.01 -46.08
C SER A 27 20.97 2.55 -47.31
N SER A 28 19.76 3.08 -47.10
CA SER A 28 19.13 4.00 -48.04
C SER A 28 18.20 4.95 -47.29
N SER A 29 18.71 6.16 -47.12
CA SER A 29 17.94 7.34 -46.74
C SER A 29 16.74 7.55 -47.65
N THR A 30 15.55 7.69 -47.07
CA THR A 30 14.54 8.61 -47.62
C THR A 30 13.89 9.35 -46.46
N LEU A 31 13.99 10.67 -46.55
CA LEU A 31 13.36 11.69 -45.74
C LEU A 31 11.84 11.46 -45.55
N LEU A 32 11.33 12.03 -44.45
CA LEU A 32 9.93 12.28 -44.07
C LEU A 32 9.30 11.22 -43.16
N GLY A 33 9.52 11.42 -41.85
CA GLY A 33 8.74 10.76 -40.82
C GLY A 33 9.38 10.88 -39.45
N ARG A 34 9.52 12.12 -38.93
CA ARG A 34 9.81 12.37 -37.52
C ARG A 34 8.64 11.87 -36.66
N PHE A 35 8.54 10.57 -36.46
CA PHE A 35 7.89 10.05 -35.27
C PHE A 35 8.99 9.94 -34.23
N PHE A 36 9.01 10.94 -33.35
CA PHE A 36 9.76 10.89 -32.11
C PHE A 36 9.54 9.53 -31.47
N GLY A 37 10.63 8.76 -31.35
CA GLY A 37 10.70 7.69 -30.39
C GLY A 37 10.35 8.29 -29.04
N MET A 38 9.12 8.03 -28.59
CA MET A 38 8.80 8.07 -27.18
C MET A 38 9.54 6.88 -26.57
N GLU A 39 10.84 7.07 -26.37
CA GLU A 39 11.61 6.34 -25.38
C GLU A 39 10.88 6.61 -24.06
N SER A 40 9.93 5.74 -23.74
CA SER A 40 9.24 5.72 -22.47
C SER A 40 10.31 5.39 -21.45
N LYS A 41 11.05 6.42 -20.99
CA LYS A 41 11.69 6.42 -19.69
C LYS A 41 10.60 5.91 -18.76
N ARG A 42 10.73 4.65 -18.34
CA ARG A 42 9.99 4.14 -17.20
C ARG A 42 10.48 5.01 -16.06
N THR A 43 9.85 6.16 -15.88
CA THR A 43 9.88 6.85 -14.60
C THR A 43 9.56 5.75 -13.61
N ALA A 44 10.46 5.55 -12.63
CA ALA A 44 10.15 4.71 -11.48
C ALA A 44 8.71 5.07 -11.11
N ARG A 45 7.80 4.09 -11.21
CA ARG A 45 6.37 4.37 -11.08
C ARG A 45 6.21 5.15 -9.79
N ASP A 46 5.67 6.36 -9.89
CA ASP A 46 5.45 7.19 -8.73
C ASP A 46 4.59 6.39 -7.76
N VAL A 47 5.17 6.01 -6.62
CA VAL A 47 4.51 5.22 -5.59
C VAL A 47 3.56 6.17 -4.87
N SER A 48 2.28 5.83 -4.79
CA SER A 48 1.30 6.63 -4.06
C SER A 48 1.52 6.51 -2.55
N ALA A 49 0.99 7.47 -1.78
CA ALA A 49 0.90 7.30 -0.33
C ALA A 49 0.20 5.98 0.02
N CYS A 50 0.70 5.29 1.03
CA CYS A 50 0.14 4.07 1.59
C CYS A 50 -0.81 4.45 2.72
N PRO A 51 -2.13 4.22 2.61
CA PRO A 51 -3.10 4.71 3.60
C PRO A 51 -2.86 4.09 4.97
N GLY A 52 -2.60 4.89 6.00
CA GLY A 52 -2.27 4.43 7.35
C GLY A 52 -0.77 4.49 7.68
N GLU A 53 0.11 4.51 6.68
CA GLU A 53 1.57 4.63 6.88
C GLU A 53 1.91 5.86 7.71
N GLY A 54 2.74 5.67 8.75
CA GLY A 54 3.17 6.70 9.68
C GLY A 54 4.05 7.79 9.05
N GLY A 55 4.28 8.87 9.80
CA GLY A 55 5.08 10.01 9.35
C GLY A 55 6.58 9.77 9.22
N ARG A 56 7.09 8.54 9.36
CA ARG A 56 8.53 8.25 9.43
C ARG A 56 9.34 8.74 8.23
N TYR A 57 8.73 8.83 7.05
CA TYR A 57 9.35 9.35 5.83
C TYR A 57 8.79 10.72 5.37
N GLY A 58 7.76 11.22 6.05
CA GLY A 58 7.12 12.50 5.75
C GLY A 58 6.17 12.53 4.53
N ASP A 59 6.22 11.54 3.64
CA ASP A 59 5.36 11.48 2.43
C ASP A 59 4.43 10.25 2.37
N TYR A 60 4.49 9.39 3.39
CA TYR A 60 3.69 8.18 3.54
C TYR A 60 3.89 7.12 2.44
N LYS A 61 5.01 7.14 1.72
CA LYS A 61 5.28 6.22 0.60
C LYS A 61 6.18 5.04 0.99
N CYS A 62 6.01 3.91 0.32
CA CYS A 62 6.83 2.71 0.53
C CYS A 62 8.01 2.63 -0.45
N ASN A 63 8.76 3.72 -0.63
CA ASN A 63 9.87 3.77 -1.59
C ASN A 63 11.18 4.37 -1.04
N HIS A 64 11.34 4.42 0.29
CA HIS A 64 12.47 5.10 0.93
C HIS A 64 13.64 4.19 1.29
N ASP A 65 13.41 3.05 1.96
CA ASP A 65 14.49 2.16 2.40
C ASP A 65 14.53 0.85 1.62
N SER A 66 15.56 0.03 1.80
CA SER A 66 15.77 -1.16 0.99
C SER A 66 14.80 -2.31 1.28
N THR A 67 14.02 -2.27 2.37
CA THR A 67 13.23 -3.41 2.86
C THR A 67 11.72 -3.15 2.87
N HIS A 68 11.26 -1.97 3.30
CA HIS A 68 9.86 -1.59 3.49
C HIS A 68 9.21 -1.08 2.20
N ARG A 69 8.99 -1.99 1.25
CA ARG A 69 8.58 -1.66 -0.13
C ARG A 69 7.14 -2.03 -0.46
N VAL A 70 6.44 -2.74 0.44
CA VAL A 70 5.10 -3.28 0.19
C VAL A 70 4.06 -2.57 1.05
N CYS A 71 3.08 -1.92 0.42
CA CYS A 71 1.91 -1.37 1.09
C CYS A 71 0.85 -2.47 1.26
N ALA A 72 0.80 -3.10 2.43
CA ALA A 72 -0.12 -4.19 2.74
C ALA A 72 -1.23 -3.70 3.67
N LYS A 73 -2.44 -4.23 3.50
CA LYS A 73 -3.58 -3.96 4.40
C LYS A 73 -3.55 -4.93 5.57
N LEU A 74 -3.49 -4.40 6.79
CA LEU A 74 -3.16 -5.18 7.99
C LEU A 74 -4.13 -4.97 9.16
N VAL A 75 -5.06 -4.03 9.03
CA VAL A 75 -6.18 -3.87 9.97
C VAL A 75 -7.52 -3.98 9.25
N GLU A 76 -8.54 -4.38 9.99
CA GLU A 76 -9.92 -4.45 9.55
C GLU A 76 -10.71 -3.25 10.07
N GLY A 77 -11.40 -2.60 9.15
CA GLY A 77 -12.24 -1.44 9.44
C GLY A 77 -11.71 -0.14 8.83
N THR A 78 -12.63 0.79 8.63
CA THR A 78 -12.35 2.21 8.40
C THR A 78 -13.23 2.98 9.38
N GLY A 79 -12.71 4.05 10.00
CA GLY A 79 -13.51 4.89 10.90
C GLY A 79 -13.60 4.43 12.37
N GLY A 80 -12.49 4.02 12.98
CA GLY A 80 -12.38 3.87 14.45
C GLY A 80 -12.39 2.45 15.00
N SER A 81 -12.49 1.42 14.14
CA SER A 81 -12.22 0.02 14.49
C SER A 81 -10.78 -0.31 14.11
N CYS A 82 -9.95 -0.66 15.11
CA CYS A 82 -8.52 -0.96 14.95
C CYS A 82 -8.20 -2.42 15.21
N ALA A 83 -9.04 -3.29 14.66
CA ALA A 83 -8.85 -4.71 14.78
C ALA A 83 -7.73 -5.16 13.82
N ALA A 84 -6.78 -5.91 14.34
CA ALA A 84 -5.83 -6.66 13.54
C ALA A 84 -6.55 -7.46 12.44
N LYS A 85 -6.06 -7.38 11.20
CA LYS A 85 -6.53 -8.28 10.16
C LYS A 85 -6.13 -9.70 10.52
N ASN A 86 -7.14 -10.55 10.60
CA ASN A 86 -6.99 -11.92 11.05
C ASN A 86 -7.26 -12.90 9.89
N TRP A 87 -6.45 -13.95 9.80
CA TRP A 87 -6.55 -15.02 8.81
C TRP A 87 -6.82 -16.37 9.49
N GLY A 88 -7.84 -16.40 10.35
CA GLY A 88 -8.24 -17.59 11.11
C GLY A 88 -7.90 -17.46 12.59
N SER A 89 -6.74 -18.00 12.99
CA SER A 89 -6.23 -17.91 14.36
C SER A 89 -5.06 -16.93 14.51
N SER A 90 -4.55 -16.40 13.40
CA SER A 90 -3.31 -15.62 13.37
C SER A 90 -3.51 -14.30 12.62
N ASP A 91 -2.87 -13.25 13.10
CA ASP A 91 -2.73 -11.97 12.40
C ASP A 91 -1.31 -11.82 11.82
N PHE A 92 -1.06 -10.71 11.11
CA PHE A 92 0.22 -10.46 10.46
C PHE A 92 1.39 -10.49 11.44
N TRP A 93 1.20 -9.89 12.60
CA TRP A 93 2.23 -9.76 13.63
C TRP A 93 2.59 -11.11 14.24
N SER A 94 1.59 -11.95 14.49
CA SER A 94 1.78 -13.33 14.95
C SER A 94 2.46 -14.20 13.89
N ILE A 95 2.04 -14.09 12.62
CA ILE A 95 2.62 -14.85 11.49
C ILE A 95 4.09 -14.51 11.28
N THR A 96 4.44 -13.22 11.43
CA THR A 96 5.79 -12.73 11.14
C THR A 96 6.68 -12.62 12.38
N GLY A 97 6.13 -12.83 13.58
CA GLY A 97 6.86 -12.66 14.85
C GLY A 97 7.22 -11.21 15.17
N GLN A 98 6.53 -10.23 14.58
CA GLN A 98 6.79 -8.80 14.78
C GLN A 98 5.84 -8.22 15.85
N PRO A 99 6.23 -7.14 16.56
CA PRO A 99 5.32 -6.45 17.47
C PRO A 99 4.16 -5.79 16.70
N SER A 100 2.98 -5.72 17.32
CA SER A 100 1.82 -5.06 16.72
C SER A 100 1.95 -3.55 16.74
N TRP A 101 1.60 -2.94 15.60
CA TRP A 101 1.50 -1.50 15.37
C TRP A 101 0.13 -1.13 14.79
N ALA A 102 -0.89 -1.98 15.02
CA ALA A 102 -2.26 -1.75 14.57
C ALA A 102 -2.80 -0.37 14.97
N GLU A 103 -2.52 0.05 16.21
CA GLU A 103 -2.95 1.34 16.73
C GLU A 103 -2.24 2.52 16.06
N ASP A 104 -0.99 2.35 15.62
CA ASP A 104 -0.27 3.40 14.90
C ASP A 104 -0.85 3.64 13.50
N ILE A 105 -1.26 2.58 12.81
CA ILE A 105 -1.94 2.67 11.50
C ILE A 105 -3.22 3.49 11.64
N CYS A 106 -4.00 3.13 12.64
CA CYS A 106 -5.31 3.68 12.90
C CYS A 106 -5.29 5.11 13.45
N GLY A 107 -4.36 5.38 14.37
CA GLY A 107 -4.21 6.65 15.07
C GLY A 107 -3.66 7.75 14.17
N ASN A 108 -3.22 7.41 12.96
CA ASN A 108 -2.66 8.35 12.00
C ASN A 108 -3.74 9.24 11.36
N THR A 109 -4.02 10.37 12.01
CA THR A 109 -4.99 11.37 11.51
C THR A 109 -4.51 12.13 10.28
N ALA A 110 -3.19 12.21 10.04
CA ALA A 110 -2.63 12.92 8.89
C ALA A 110 -2.67 12.08 7.60
N ASN A 111 -2.62 10.76 7.74
CA ASN A 111 -2.75 9.80 6.64
C ASN A 111 -3.62 8.61 7.09
N PRO A 112 -4.94 8.79 7.19
CA PRO A 112 -5.82 7.75 7.71
C PRO A 112 -5.90 6.57 6.74
N GLY A 113 -5.92 5.35 7.28
CA GLY A 113 -6.08 4.15 6.48
C GLY A 113 -5.96 2.86 7.27
N ASP A 114 -5.71 1.78 6.55
CA ASP A 114 -5.71 0.41 7.05
C ASP A 114 -4.47 -0.40 6.64
N SER A 115 -3.50 0.29 6.07
CA SER A 115 -2.33 -0.26 5.40
C SER A 115 -1.04 0.35 5.92
N TRP A 116 0.09 -0.30 5.62
CA TRP A 116 1.41 0.14 6.05
C TRP A 116 2.51 -0.45 5.18
N CYS A 117 3.65 0.23 5.15
CA CYS A 117 4.84 -0.17 4.42
C CYS A 117 5.60 -1.24 5.21
N ILE A 118 5.41 -2.50 4.82
CA ILE A 118 6.06 -3.66 5.43
C ILE A 118 7.27 -4.14 4.63
N CYS A 119 8.14 -4.89 5.32
CA CYS A 119 9.26 -5.58 4.73
C CYS A 119 8.82 -6.54 3.62
N MET A 120 9.65 -6.71 2.59
CA MET A 120 9.40 -7.69 1.52
C MET A 120 9.39 -9.12 2.06
N TRP A 121 10.32 -9.45 2.97
CA TRP A 121 10.35 -10.77 3.62
C TRP A 121 9.05 -11.06 4.37
N ALA A 122 8.52 -10.06 5.09
CA ALA A 122 7.31 -10.21 5.88
C ALA A 122 6.09 -10.46 4.98
N TYR A 123 6.03 -9.82 3.81
CA TYR A 123 5.00 -10.09 2.82
C TYR A 123 5.13 -11.48 2.20
N ALA A 124 6.35 -11.93 1.90
CA ALA A 124 6.60 -13.29 1.41
C ALA A 124 6.18 -14.35 2.45
N THR A 125 6.53 -14.16 3.72
CA THR A 125 6.08 -15.01 4.84
C THR A 125 4.57 -15.01 4.97
N LEU A 126 3.92 -13.83 4.91
CA LEU A 126 2.46 -13.73 4.95
C LEU A 126 1.83 -14.54 3.81
N ILE A 127 2.31 -14.40 2.57
CA ILE A 127 1.82 -15.16 1.42
C ILE A 127 2.02 -16.67 1.60
N GLY A 128 3.15 -17.09 2.16
CA GLY A 128 3.42 -18.49 2.45
C GLY A 128 2.40 -19.11 3.41
N GLU A 129 1.93 -18.31 4.38
CA GLU A 129 0.97 -18.77 5.40
C GLU A 129 -0.48 -18.69 4.92
N VAL A 130 -0.89 -17.55 4.37
CA VAL A 130 -2.32 -17.28 4.08
C VAL A 130 -2.68 -17.45 2.61
N GLY A 131 -1.69 -17.59 1.73
CA GLY A 131 -1.86 -17.62 0.28
C GLY A 131 -2.01 -16.22 -0.34
N CYS A 132 -1.61 -16.10 -1.61
CA CYS A 132 -1.62 -14.81 -2.31
C CYS A 132 -2.99 -14.15 -2.31
N ASP A 133 -4.06 -14.88 -2.60
CA ASP A 133 -5.42 -14.31 -2.69
C ASP A 133 -5.83 -13.62 -1.40
N ASN A 134 -5.47 -14.19 -0.25
CA ASN A 134 -5.82 -13.66 1.06
C ASN A 134 -4.85 -12.59 1.58
N ALA A 135 -3.71 -12.34 0.92
CA ALA A 135 -2.75 -11.31 1.30
C ALA A 135 -3.03 -9.98 0.54
N PRO A 136 -3.87 -9.07 1.06
CA PRO A 136 -4.24 -7.83 0.38
C PRO A 136 -3.03 -6.88 0.26
N VAL A 137 -2.91 -6.27 -0.91
CA VAL A 137 -1.84 -5.33 -1.24
C VAL A 137 -2.41 -4.16 -2.02
N THR A 138 -1.93 -2.95 -1.70
CA THR A 138 -2.29 -1.73 -2.41
C THR A 138 -1.25 -1.47 -3.49
N CYS A 139 -1.50 -1.96 -4.71
CA CYS A 139 -0.52 -1.93 -5.80
C CYS A 139 0.03 -0.54 -6.15
N ALA A 140 -0.76 0.53 -5.97
CA ALA A 140 -0.30 1.90 -6.21
C ALA A 140 0.70 2.39 -5.14
N GLY A 141 0.55 1.93 -3.89
CA GLY A 141 1.42 2.26 -2.76
C GLY A 141 2.60 1.32 -2.56
N THR A 142 2.69 0.26 -3.37
CA THR A 142 3.80 -0.70 -3.36
C THR A 142 4.80 -0.37 -4.46
N ASP A 143 6.10 -0.36 -4.14
CA ASP A 143 7.17 -0.23 -5.12
C ASP A 143 7.40 -1.56 -5.86
N VAL A 144 6.40 -1.99 -6.64
CA VAL A 144 6.36 -3.31 -7.29
C VAL A 144 7.61 -3.56 -8.13
N SER A 145 8.10 -2.52 -8.83
CA SER A 145 9.29 -2.67 -9.68
C SER A 145 10.54 -2.93 -8.86
N TYR A 146 10.71 -2.26 -7.71
CA TYR A 146 11.82 -2.54 -6.81
C TYR A 146 11.72 -3.94 -6.22
N VAL A 147 10.55 -4.32 -5.70
CA VAL A 147 10.36 -5.65 -5.07
C VAL A 147 10.72 -6.76 -6.05
N LEU A 148 10.23 -6.70 -7.29
CA LEU A 148 10.50 -7.71 -8.32
C LEU A 148 11.97 -7.84 -8.74
N GLN A 149 12.84 -6.89 -8.36
CA GLN A 149 14.29 -6.93 -8.62
C GLN A 149 15.09 -7.54 -7.46
N GLN A 150 14.46 -7.77 -6.29
CA GLN A 150 15.11 -8.33 -5.12
C GLN A 150 14.88 -9.83 -5.05
N TYR A 151 15.92 -10.64 -4.79
CA TYR A 151 15.73 -12.10 -4.70
C TYR A 151 15.50 -12.57 -3.27
N ASN A 152 16.06 -11.86 -2.30
CA ASN A 152 15.97 -12.20 -0.90
C ASN A 152 15.87 -10.94 -0.04
N ASP A 153 15.19 -11.05 1.09
CA ASP A 153 15.15 -10.04 2.13
C ASP A 153 15.21 -10.77 3.48
N ASN A 154 16.10 -10.34 4.37
CA ASN A 154 16.35 -11.01 5.66
C ASN A 154 16.51 -12.56 5.57
N GLY A 155 17.14 -13.06 4.50
CA GLY A 155 17.35 -14.49 4.26
C GLY A 155 16.12 -15.26 3.74
N VAL A 156 14.99 -14.59 3.51
CA VAL A 156 13.76 -15.18 2.95
C VAL A 156 13.73 -15.00 1.43
N ASP A 157 13.41 -16.08 0.70
CA ASP A 157 13.17 -16.05 -0.75
C ASP A 157 11.90 -15.28 -1.09
N LEU A 158 12.01 -14.32 -2.01
CA LEU A 158 10.91 -13.44 -2.44
C LEU A 158 10.10 -14.00 -3.61
N ALA A 159 10.39 -15.20 -4.12
CA ALA A 159 9.68 -15.79 -5.25
C ALA A 159 8.15 -15.80 -5.09
N ALA A 160 7.64 -16.21 -3.92
CA ALA A 160 6.20 -16.21 -3.64
C ALA A 160 5.59 -14.79 -3.67
N ALA A 161 6.31 -13.80 -3.12
CA ALA A 161 5.91 -12.40 -3.18
C ALA A 161 5.90 -11.87 -4.61
N HIS A 162 6.89 -12.24 -5.42
CA HIS A 162 6.97 -11.84 -6.82
C HIS A 162 5.78 -12.31 -7.62
N ASP A 163 5.47 -13.60 -7.52
CA ASP A 163 4.38 -14.18 -8.30
C ASP A 163 3.03 -13.61 -7.86
N CYS A 164 2.86 -13.35 -6.57
CA CYS A 164 1.67 -12.67 -6.06
C CYS A 164 1.54 -11.23 -6.58
N LEU A 165 2.62 -10.43 -6.53
CA LEU A 165 2.60 -9.06 -7.03
C LEU A 165 2.42 -9.00 -8.54
N LYS A 166 3.01 -9.91 -9.31
CA LYS A 166 2.77 -10.01 -10.76
C LYS A 166 1.29 -10.30 -11.03
N SER A 167 0.69 -11.24 -10.31
CA SER A 167 -0.73 -11.59 -10.46
C SER A 167 -1.66 -10.43 -10.10
N LYS A 168 -1.49 -9.82 -8.92
CA LYS A 168 -2.37 -8.76 -8.41
C LYS A 168 -2.12 -7.40 -9.07
N CYS A 169 -0.87 -7.04 -9.28
CA CYS A 169 -0.48 -5.69 -9.71
C CYS A 169 -0.12 -5.60 -11.20
N GLY A 170 0.15 -6.72 -11.88
CA GLY A 170 0.42 -6.75 -13.32
C GLY A 170 -0.76 -6.30 -14.18
N ASN A 171 -1.99 -6.50 -13.70
CA ASN A 171 -3.23 -6.16 -14.43
C ASN A 171 -3.86 -4.83 -13.99
N SER A 172 -3.29 -4.17 -12.98
CA SER A 172 -3.92 -3.01 -12.31
C SER A 172 -3.82 -1.68 -13.07
N THR A 173 -3.25 -1.66 -14.28
CA THR A 173 -3.17 -0.45 -15.12
C THR A 173 -4.51 0.04 -15.69
N SER A 174 -5.60 -0.71 -15.55
CA SER A 174 -6.88 -0.35 -16.21
C SER A 174 -8.00 0.12 -15.26
N SER A 175 -8.05 -0.32 -14.00
CA SER A 175 -9.26 -0.11 -13.18
C SER A 175 -9.29 1.21 -12.39
N SER A 176 -8.13 1.75 -12.00
CA SER A 176 -8.10 2.96 -11.15
C SER A 176 -8.28 4.27 -11.94
N SER A 177 -7.79 4.30 -13.20
CA SER A 177 -7.96 5.45 -14.09
C SER A 177 -9.38 5.56 -14.65
N LEU A 178 -10.05 4.41 -14.91
CA LEU A 178 -11.42 4.38 -15.40
C LEU A 178 -12.44 4.79 -14.33
N LEU A 179 -12.25 4.43 -13.06
CA LEU A 179 -13.15 4.84 -11.97
C LEU A 179 -13.03 6.33 -11.61
N THR A 180 -11.85 6.93 -11.80
CA THR A 180 -11.65 8.37 -11.58
C THR A 180 -12.14 9.19 -12.77
N SER A 181 -11.91 8.73 -14.01
CA SER A 181 -12.51 9.34 -15.21
C SER A 181 -14.04 9.25 -15.20
N SER A 182 -14.61 8.13 -14.76
CA SER A 182 -16.06 7.96 -14.70
C SER A 182 -16.71 8.88 -13.66
N ARG A 183 -16.07 9.07 -12.49
CA ARG A 183 -16.57 10.01 -11.46
C ARG A 183 -16.45 11.48 -11.88
N LYS A 184 -15.41 11.83 -12.63
CA LYS A 184 -15.25 13.18 -13.18
C LYS A 184 -16.28 13.46 -14.29
N LEU A 185 -16.60 12.45 -15.11
CA LEU A 185 -17.67 12.57 -16.11
C LEU A 185 -19.05 12.74 -15.45
N LEU A 186 -19.39 11.89 -14.47
CA LEU A 186 -20.68 11.94 -13.78
C LEU A 186 -20.96 13.29 -13.08
N ARG A 187 -19.93 13.95 -12.53
CA ARG A 187 -20.09 15.31 -11.98
C ARG A 187 -20.34 16.37 -13.07
N ALA A 188 -19.67 16.26 -14.22
CA ALA A 188 -19.85 17.21 -15.32
C ALA A 188 -21.26 17.13 -15.94
N VAL A 189 -21.87 15.95 -15.98
CA VAL A 189 -23.24 15.78 -16.51
C VAL A 189 -24.28 16.43 -15.58
N ASN A 190 -24.08 16.36 -14.25
CA ASN A 190 -25.05 16.87 -13.29
C ASN A 190 -25.09 18.41 -13.20
N ASP A 191 -23.99 19.09 -13.56
CA ASP A 191 -23.92 20.56 -13.62
C ASP A 191 -24.60 21.16 -14.85
N THR A 192 -24.89 20.37 -15.89
CA THR A 192 -25.48 20.88 -17.15
C THR A 192 -27.02 20.91 -17.11
N THR A 193 -27.65 20.25 -16.14
CA THR A 193 -29.12 20.19 -16.01
C THR A 193 -29.73 21.21 -15.04
N ALA A 194 -28.91 22.03 -14.38
CA ALA A 194 -29.39 23.06 -13.44
C ALA A 194 -29.43 24.46 -14.06
N ALA A 195 -30.10 24.62 -15.20
CA ALA A 195 -30.43 25.93 -15.75
C ALA A 195 -31.75 25.90 -16.53
N ALA A 196 -32.86 26.00 -15.80
CA ALA A 196 -34.12 26.51 -16.34
C ALA A 196 -34.80 27.36 -15.25
N PRO A 197 -35.02 28.67 -15.47
CA PRO A 197 -35.80 29.50 -14.56
C PRO A 197 -37.27 29.45 -14.97
N ALA A 198 -38.16 29.15 -14.03
CA ALA A 198 -39.58 29.43 -14.18
C ALA A 198 -40.04 30.27 -12.99
N ALA A 199 -40.13 31.57 -13.23
CA ALA A 199 -40.92 32.50 -12.45
C ALA A 199 -42.42 32.19 -12.65
N HIS A 200 -43.23 32.27 -11.58
CA HIS A 200 -44.45 33.08 -11.55
C HIS A 200 -45.20 32.98 -10.19
N ALA A 201 -45.31 34.14 -9.54
CA ALA A 201 -46.48 34.74 -8.88
C ALA A 201 -47.26 34.00 -7.76
N ALA A 202 -47.07 34.51 -6.54
CA ALA A 202 -48.05 35.08 -5.59
C ALA A 202 -49.50 34.53 -5.52
N THR A 203 -49.97 34.19 -4.30
CA THR A 203 -50.83 35.08 -3.47
C THR A 203 -51.10 34.48 -2.07
N PRO A 204 -51.51 35.31 -1.08
CA PRO A 204 -51.60 34.96 0.34
C PRO A 204 -53.03 34.62 0.81
N SER A 205 -53.17 33.87 1.91
CA SER A 205 -54.36 33.98 2.76
C SER A 205 -54.04 33.68 4.22
N THR A 206 -54.28 34.71 5.02
CA THR A 206 -54.44 34.76 6.47
C THR A 206 -55.48 33.78 7.01
N SER A 207 -55.20 33.15 8.16
CA SER A 207 -56.14 33.19 9.30
C SER A 207 -55.48 32.72 10.59
N ALA A 208 -55.76 33.49 11.64
CA ALA A 208 -55.14 33.48 12.94
C ALA A 208 -55.90 32.63 13.97
N SER A 209 -55.25 32.46 15.12
CA SER A 209 -55.80 32.36 16.48
C SER A 209 -55.69 31.00 17.17
N GLY A 210 -54.88 30.98 18.24
CA GLY A 210 -54.87 29.91 19.25
C GLY A 210 -53.80 30.17 20.31
N ARG A 211 -54.20 30.82 21.41
CA ARG A 211 -53.37 31.33 22.51
C ARG A 211 -52.79 30.24 23.43
N ALA A 212 -51.62 30.59 23.97
CA ALA A 212 -51.17 30.53 25.38
C ALA A 212 -51.08 29.19 26.15
N ALA A 213 -49.86 28.87 26.59
CA ALA A 213 -49.44 28.71 28.01
C ALA A 213 -47.91 28.43 28.01
N ALA A 214 -47.05 29.36 28.43
CA ALA A 214 -46.60 29.57 29.81
C ALA A 214 -45.83 28.37 30.40
N GLY A 215 -44.51 28.52 30.57
CA GLY A 215 -43.76 27.73 31.54
C GLY A 215 -42.24 27.66 31.30
N HIS A 216 -41.49 28.40 32.12
CA HIS A 216 -40.24 28.01 32.83
C HIS A 216 -39.10 27.32 32.04
N ALA A 217 -37.81 27.57 32.22
CA ALA A 217 -36.98 28.46 33.00
C ALA A 217 -35.54 28.26 32.42
N ARG A 218 -34.81 29.34 32.12
CA ARG A 218 -33.49 29.71 32.70
C ARG A 218 -32.51 28.59 33.12
N SER A 219 -31.23 28.89 32.85
CA SER A 219 -29.96 28.36 33.41
C SER A 219 -29.36 27.13 32.72
N ALA A 220 -28.06 27.04 32.48
CA ALA A 220 -26.96 27.98 32.68
C ALA A 220 -25.77 27.58 31.78
N VAL A 221 -24.93 28.59 31.54
CA VAL A 221 -23.54 28.49 31.12
C VAL A 221 -22.68 28.12 32.33
N ASP A 222 -21.74 27.18 32.18
CA ASP A 222 -20.54 27.01 33.02
C ASP A 222 -19.58 26.13 32.17
N PHE A 223 -18.42 26.58 31.66
CA PHE A 223 -17.25 27.24 32.23
C PHE A 223 -16.37 26.29 33.09
N VAL A 224 -15.25 25.87 32.47
CA VAL A 224 -13.94 25.36 32.96
C VAL A 224 -13.85 24.34 34.10
N ALA A 225 -13.03 23.31 33.86
CA ALA A 225 -11.79 23.15 34.62
C ALA A 225 -10.75 22.40 33.77
N SER A 226 -9.67 23.11 33.46
CA SER A 226 -8.35 22.58 33.17
C SER A 226 -7.65 22.36 34.51
N THR A 227 -7.03 21.19 34.71
CA THR A 227 -5.85 21.06 35.57
C THR A 227 -4.90 20.01 35.01
N ASP A 228 -3.65 20.45 35.02
CA ASP A 228 -2.41 19.90 34.50
C ASP A 228 -1.76 18.91 35.49
N GLU A 229 -0.57 18.40 35.11
CA GLU A 229 0.44 17.67 35.86
C GLU A 229 0.19 16.18 36.17
N GLY A 230 1.11 15.24 35.95
CA GLY A 230 2.52 15.34 35.55
C GLY A 230 3.15 13.94 35.53
N THR A 231 4.07 13.77 34.57
CA THR A 231 5.29 12.96 34.56
C THR A 231 5.47 11.87 35.63
N ILE A 232 5.52 10.60 35.19
CA ILE A 232 6.41 9.60 35.80
C ILE A 232 7.20 8.89 34.69
N SER A 233 8.50 9.16 34.71
CA SER A 233 9.56 8.51 33.95
C SER A 233 9.52 6.98 34.10
N ASN A 234 9.56 6.24 32.99
CA ASN A 234 10.02 4.86 33.01
C ASN A 234 11.34 4.76 32.25
N ALA A 235 12.41 4.71 33.04
CA ALA A 235 13.74 4.31 32.60
C ALA A 235 13.73 2.78 32.36
N VAL A 236 13.66 2.36 31.10
CA VAL A 236 13.99 0.97 30.74
C VAL A 236 15.50 0.85 30.71
N LYS A 237 16.03 0.17 31.73
CA LYS A 237 17.42 -0.28 31.79
C LYS A 237 17.69 -1.21 30.60
N HIS A 238 18.65 -0.82 29.78
CA HIS A 238 19.48 -1.73 29.00
C HIS A 238 20.25 -2.65 29.96
N ALA A 239 20.14 -3.96 29.78
CA ALA A 239 21.07 -4.95 30.29
C ALA A 239 21.08 -6.18 29.36
N ASP A 240 22.18 -6.29 28.62
CA ASP A 240 22.95 -7.48 28.28
C ASP A 240 22.25 -8.68 27.63
N SER A 241 22.53 -8.86 26.34
CA SER A 241 22.43 -10.14 25.64
C SER A 241 23.81 -10.81 25.65
N ASP A 242 23.93 -11.92 26.39
CA ASP A 242 25.07 -12.83 26.35
C ASP A 242 25.21 -13.51 24.97
N PRO A 243 26.43 -13.67 24.43
CA PRO A 243 26.64 -14.49 23.24
C PRO A 243 26.70 -15.98 23.59
N VAL A 244 25.81 -16.75 22.96
CA VAL A 244 25.88 -18.22 22.94
C VAL A 244 27.12 -18.64 22.14
N ALA A 245 28.10 -19.20 22.85
CA ALA A 245 29.26 -19.85 22.26
C ALA A 245 28.84 -21.14 21.54
N VAL A 246 29.12 -21.20 20.24
CA VAL A 246 29.07 -22.42 19.43
C VAL A 246 30.38 -23.18 19.66
N ALA A 247 30.29 -24.34 20.32
CA ALA A 247 31.41 -25.28 20.39
C ALA A 247 31.43 -26.16 19.12
N ALA A 248 32.62 -26.27 18.54
CA ALA A 248 32.99 -27.20 17.48
C ALA A 248 33.35 -28.59 18.05
#